data_AF-A0AAU2U6B1-F1
#
_entry.id   AF-A0AAU2U6B1-F1
#
_cell.length_a   1.000
_cell.length_b   1.000
_cell.length_c   1.000
_cell.angle_alpha   90.00
_cell.angle_beta   90.00
_cell.angle_gamma   90.00
#
_symmetry.space_group_name_H-M   'P 1'
#
loop_
_entity.id
_entity.type
_entity.pdbx_description
1 polymer ?
#
loop_
_entity_poly.entity_id
_entity_poly.type
_entity_poly.pdbx_seq_one_letter_code
_entity_poly.pdbx_strand_id
1 'polypeptide(L)'
;MTETPDRRRVREIARSLNQYAWRPTDGEVTCGAEFFQLVKSMEEAQRPEFPRDATAKPWPRLLHTEDVVVLAEEVALLQGEFLHGWRTRLPNGSPMAELVDLYVRGADPVVRHAEAVRAAWEGVTLPEPAEDDISRQVRYSDAPADEVAARMRYEIAARWEEQPDRRSLWEAMEPAWIYLGGVRSTMMAAVSGDVEY
;
A
#
# COMPACT_ATOMS: atom_id res chain seq x y z
N MET A 1 22.49 -11.69 6.38
CA MET A 1 21.68 -11.50 5.16
C MET A 1 22.44 -10.59 4.22
N THR A 2 22.81 -11.07 3.03
CA THR A 2 23.37 -10.25 1.95
C THR A 2 22.29 -9.33 1.40
N GLU A 3 22.64 -8.06 1.22
CA GLU A 3 21.72 -7.05 0.67
C GLU A 3 21.48 -7.30 -0.82
N THR A 4 20.21 -7.29 -1.26
CA THR A 4 19.87 -7.45 -2.68
C THR A 4 20.37 -6.24 -3.49
N PRO A 5 20.67 -6.42 -4.79
CA PRO A 5 21.10 -5.30 -5.65
C PRO A 5 20.13 -4.12 -5.61
N ASP A 6 18.82 -4.39 -5.65
CA ASP A 6 17.80 -3.35 -5.62
C ASP A 6 17.74 -2.60 -4.28
N ARG A 7 17.94 -3.28 -3.13
CA ARG A 7 18.05 -2.61 -1.82
C ARG A 7 19.25 -1.69 -1.74
N ARG A 8 20.41 -2.17 -2.23
CA ARG A 8 21.61 -1.35 -2.31
C ARG A 8 21.37 -0.11 -3.18
N ARG A 9 20.69 -0.29 -4.31
CA ARG A 9 20.42 0.80 -5.24
C ARG A 9 19.51 1.88 -4.66
N VAL A 10 18.44 1.51 -3.97
CA VAL A 10 17.58 2.47 -3.24
C VAL A 10 18.42 3.28 -2.24
N ARG A 11 19.29 2.62 -1.47
CA ARG A 11 20.17 3.31 -0.51
C ARG A 11 21.17 4.26 -1.17
N GLU A 12 21.69 3.91 -2.35
CA GLU A 12 22.56 4.79 -3.13
C GLU A 12 21.82 6.04 -3.59
N ILE A 13 20.59 5.89 -4.11
CA ILE A 13 19.75 7.00 -4.53
C ILE A 13 19.39 7.89 -3.33
N ALA A 14 18.95 7.30 -2.22
CA ALA A 14 18.65 8.03 -0.98
C ALA A 14 19.87 8.79 -0.45
N ARG A 15 21.05 8.16 -0.42
CA ARG A 15 22.30 8.82 -0.03
C ARG A 15 22.64 9.98 -0.96
N SER A 16 22.46 9.80 -2.27
CA SER A 16 22.68 10.86 -3.26
C SER A 16 21.77 12.06 -3.02
N LEU A 17 20.51 11.82 -2.62
CA LEU A 17 19.57 12.87 -2.24
C LEU A 17 20.03 13.59 -0.97
N ASN A 18 20.35 12.85 0.10
CA ASN A 18 20.75 13.41 1.40
C ASN A 18 22.08 14.19 1.32
N GLN A 19 22.95 13.86 0.36
CA GLN A 19 24.21 14.57 0.10
C GLN A 19 24.08 15.69 -0.94
N TYR A 20 22.85 16.00 -1.40
CA TYR A 20 22.57 16.98 -2.45
C TYR A 20 23.29 16.74 -3.78
N ALA A 21 23.76 15.50 -4.01
CA ALA A 21 24.38 15.06 -5.25
C ALA A 21 23.32 14.77 -6.33
N TRP A 22 22.15 14.28 -5.93
CA TRP A 22 20.94 14.35 -6.74
C TRP A 22 20.10 15.52 -6.26
N ARG A 23 19.79 16.44 -7.18
CA ARG A 23 18.86 17.54 -6.98
C ARG A 23 17.65 17.30 -7.88
N PRO A 24 16.51 16.85 -7.32
CA PRO A 24 15.32 16.57 -8.11
C PRO A 24 14.96 17.77 -8.99
N THR A 25 14.77 17.52 -10.27
CA THR A 25 14.26 18.54 -11.20
C THR A 25 12.75 18.73 -11.02
N ASP A 26 12.19 19.85 -11.49
CA ASP A 26 10.73 20.08 -11.45
C ASP A 26 9.93 18.94 -12.10
N GLY A 27 10.47 18.35 -13.17
CA GLY A 27 9.89 17.18 -13.83
C GLY A 27 9.88 15.93 -12.94
N GLU A 28 10.96 15.69 -12.21
CA GLU A 28 11.06 14.57 -11.25
C GLU A 28 10.15 14.77 -10.05
N VAL A 29 10.08 16.00 -9.51
CA VAL A 29 9.15 16.35 -8.43
C VAL A 29 7.70 16.14 -8.89
N THR A 30 7.35 16.60 -10.09
CA THR A 30 6.01 16.39 -10.66
C THR A 30 5.71 14.90 -10.85
N CYS A 31 6.66 14.11 -11.37
CA CYS A 31 6.52 12.67 -11.48
C CYS A 31 6.26 11.99 -10.14
N GLY A 32 7.07 12.31 -9.11
CA GLY A 32 6.88 11.75 -7.78
C GLY A 32 5.53 12.15 -7.17
N ALA A 33 5.11 13.41 -7.36
CA ALA A 33 3.81 13.89 -6.89
C ALA A 33 2.63 13.15 -7.58
N GLU A 34 2.67 12.97 -8.90
CA GLU A 34 1.65 12.21 -9.63
C GLU A 34 1.62 10.74 -9.20
N PHE A 35 2.79 10.13 -8.95
CA PHE A 35 2.86 8.79 -8.37
C PHE A 35 2.10 8.73 -7.04
N PHE A 36 2.36 9.64 -6.10
CA PHE A 36 1.67 9.65 -4.80
C PHE A 36 0.19 9.95 -4.92
N GLN A 37 -0.23 10.80 -5.85
CA GLN A 37 -1.66 11.04 -6.10
C GLN A 37 -2.35 9.78 -6.63
N LEU A 38 -1.71 9.05 -7.56
CA LEU A 38 -2.22 7.77 -8.04
C LEU A 38 -2.37 6.77 -6.90
N VAL A 39 -1.29 6.52 -6.16
CA VAL A 39 -1.27 5.60 -5.01
C VAL A 39 -2.38 5.94 -4.02
N LYS A 40 -2.43 7.21 -3.60
CA LYS A 40 -3.43 7.69 -2.65
C LYS A 40 -4.85 7.49 -3.17
N SER A 41 -5.10 7.78 -4.45
CA SER A 41 -6.42 7.58 -5.05
C SER A 41 -6.86 6.11 -5.03
N MET A 42 -5.91 5.18 -5.19
CA MET A 42 -6.16 3.73 -5.18
C MET A 42 -6.42 3.21 -3.77
N GLU A 43 -5.67 3.68 -2.78
CA GLU A 43 -5.82 3.35 -1.36
C GLU A 43 -7.14 3.94 -0.79
N GLU A 44 -7.52 5.15 -1.19
CA GLU A 44 -8.75 5.81 -0.72
C GLU A 44 -10.02 5.36 -1.45
N ALA A 45 -9.91 4.74 -2.63
CA ALA A 45 -11.05 4.28 -3.42
C ALA A 45 -11.97 3.37 -2.59
N GLN A 46 -13.29 3.58 -2.66
CA GLN A 46 -14.25 2.71 -1.96
C GLN A 46 -14.32 1.35 -2.66
N ARG A 47 -14.22 0.29 -1.86
CA ARG A 47 -14.32 -1.10 -2.31
C ARG A 47 -15.38 -1.82 -1.50
N PRO A 48 -16.64 -1.85 -1.96
CA PRO A 48 -17.77 -2.43 -1.19
C PRO A 48 -17.56 -3.89 -0.77
N GLU A 49 -16.70 -4.62 -1.49
CA GLU A 49 -16.32 -5.99 -1.21
C GLU A 49 -15.41 -6.17 0.01
N PHE A 50 -14.81 -5.10 0.54
CA PHE A 50 -13.98 -5.12 1.75
C PHE A 50 -14.65 -4.32 2.87
N PRO A 51 -14.93 -4.93 4.04
CA PRO A 51 -15.42 -4.16 5.18
C PRO A 51 -14.32 -3.23 5.68
N ARG A 52 -14.66 -1.96 5.94
CA ARG A 52 -13.74 -0.96 6.50
C ARG A 52 -14.26 -0.44 7.82
N ASP A 53 -13.35 -0.19 8.76
CA ASP A 53 -13.65 0.52 9.99
C ASP A 53 -13.53 2.04 9.75
N ALA A 54 -14.68 2.68 9.47
CA ALA A 54 -14.77 4.13 9.28
C ALA A 54 -14.49 4.95 10.54
N THR A 55 -14.43 4.31 11.72
CA THR A 55 -14.14 4.98 12.99
C THR A 55 -12.64 5.11 13.27
N ALA A 56 -11.81 4.35 12.55
CA ALA A 56 -10.35 4.50 12.58
C ALA A 56 -9.97 5.83 11.90
N LYS A 57 -9.55 6.81 12.70
CA LYS A 57 -9.02 8.10 12.25
C LYS A 57 -7.52 8.17 12.55
N PRO A 58 -6.70 8.83 11.70
CA PRO A 58 -7.08 9.63 10.53
C PRO A 58 -7.41 8.82 9.26
N TRP A 59 -7.10 7.53 9.22
CA TRP A 59 -7.33 6.67 8.04
C TRP A 59 -8.03 5.38 8.44
N PRO A 60 -9.04 4.94 7.65
CA PRO A 60 -9.69 3.65 7.87
C PRO A 60 -8.63 2.55 7.78
N ARG A 61 -8.66 1.59 8.70
CA ARG A 61 -7.77 0.43 8.62
C ARG A 61 -8.20 -0.44 7.46
N LEU A 62 -7.26 -0.79 6.59
CA LEU A 62 -7.46 -1.72 5.49
C LEU A 62 -7.16 -3.14 5.97
N LEU A 63 -7.82 -4.11 5.33
CA LEU A 63 -7.48 -5.52 5.47
C LEU A 63 -6.20 -5.81 4.69
N HIS A 64 -5.38 -6.78 5.14
CA HIS A 64 -4.18 -7.17 4.40
C HIS A 64 -4.52 -7.67 2.98
N THR A 65 -5.65 -8.35 2.84
CA THR A 65 -6.20 -8.82 1.57
C THR A 65 -6.49 -7.64 0.65
N GLU A 66 -7.09 -6.57 1.19
CA GLU A 66 -7.38 -5.35 0.43
C GLU A 66 -6.08 -4.68 -0.01
N ASP A 67 -5.09 -4.52 0.87
CA ASP A 67 -3.77 -3.95 0.54
C ASP A 67 -3.09 -4.70 -0.60
N VAL A 68 -3.12 -6.04 -0.57
CA VAL A 68 -2.51 -6.88 -1.61
C VAL A 68 -3.22 -6.70 -2.95
N VAL A 69 -4.55 -6.66 -2.96
CA VAL A 69 -5.34 -6.46 -4.19
C VAL A 69 -5.10 -5.06 -4.76
N VAL A 70 -5.12 -4.03 -3.91
CA VAL A 70 -4.84 -2.63 -4.29
C VAL A 70 -3.44 -2.51 -4.87
N LEU A 71 -2.42 -3.10 -4.24
CA LEU A 71 -1.05 -3.07 -4.74
C LEU A 71 -0.92 -3.72 -6.11
N ALA A 72 -1.60 -4.84 -6.37
CA ALA A 72 -1.56 -5.50 -7.67
C ALA A 72 -2.14 -4.62 -8.79
N GLU A 73 -3.27 -3.95 -8.53
CA GLU A 73 -3.87 -3.00 -9.46
C GLU A 73 -2.97 -1.76 -9.66
N GLU A 74 -2.40 -1.24 -8.57
CA GLU A 74 -1.44 -0.12 -8.60
C GLU A 74 -0.24 -0.45 -9.49
N VAL A 75 0.38 -1.61 -9.30
CA VAL A 75 1.54 -2.06 -10.09
C VAL A 75 1.18 -2.22 -11.57
N ALA A 76 0.00 -2.74 -11.88
CA ALA A 76 -0.46 -2.87 -13.26
C ALA A 76 -0.60 -1.50 -13.95
N LEU A 77 -1.20 -0.51 -13.28
CA LEU A 77 -1.32 0.86 -13.78
C LEU A 77 0.04 1.55 -13.91
N LEU A 78 0.92 1.35 -12.93
CA LEU A 78 2.27 1.90 -12.95
C LEU A 78 3.06 1.38 -14.15
N GLN A 79 2.98 0.07 -14.43
CA GLN A 79 3.65 -0.56 -15.56
C GLN A 79 3.03 -0.18 -16.91
N GLY A 80 1.70 -0.25 -17.02
CA GLY A 80 0.98 -0.13 -18.28
C GLY A 80 0.88 1.30 -18.81
N GLU A 81 0.73 2.28 -17.92
CA GLU A 81 0.37 3.65 -18.31
C GLU A 81 1.39 4.66 -17.78
N PHE A 82 1.64 4.64 -16.47
CA PHE A 82 2.41 5.68 -15.79
C PHE A 82 3.88 5.71 -16.25
N LEU A 83 4.59 4.57 -16.13
CA LEU A 83 6.01 4.48 -16.46
C LEU A 83 6.27 4.77 -17.94
N HIS A 84 5.38 4.33 -18.83
CA HIS A 84 5.53 4.61 -20.25
C HIS A 84 5.43 6.12 -20.54
N GLY A 85 4.42 6.79 -19.97
CA GLY A 85 4.27 8.24 -20.11
C GLY A 85 5.46 9.01 -19.56
N TRP A 86 5.95 8.64 -18.37
CA TRP A 86 6.99 9.38 -17.67
C TRP A 86 8.40 9.19 -18.22
N ARG A 87 8.74 7.99 -18.73
CA ARG A 87 10.04 7.74 -19.37
C ARG A 87 10.29 8.64 -20.59
N THR A 88 9.24 9.16 -21.22
CA THR A 88 9.38 10.11 -22.34
C THR A 88 9.59 11.57 -21.90
N ARG A 89 9.26 11.88 -20.65
CA ARG A 89 9.30 13.25 -20.09
C ARG A 89 10.52 13.50 -19.22
N LEU A 90 11.04 12.46 -18.57
CA LEU A 90 12.20 12.56 -17.68
C LEU A 90 13.53 12.34 -18.43
N PRO A 91 14.63 12.92 -17.93
CA PRO A 91 15.96 12.61 -18.45
C PRO A 91 16.28 11.11 -18.36
N ASN A 92 17.02 10.60 -19.34
CA ASN A 92 17.57 9.25 -19.27
C ASN A 92 18.42 9.09 -18.00
N GLY A 93 18.13 8.04 -17.22
CA GLY A 93 18.82 7.79 -15.95
C GLY A 93 18.32 8.64 -14.77
N SER A 94 17.13 9.25 -14.88
CA SER A 94 16.47 9.92 -13.76
C SER A 94 16.35 8.98 -12.54
N PRO A 95 16.88 9.35 -11.37
CA PRO A 95 16.70 8.57 -10.16
C PRO A 95 15.24 8.43 -9.74
N MET A 96 14.38 9.42 -10.05
CA MET A 96 12.93 9.30 -9.79
C MET A 96 12.29 8.19 -10.63
N ALA A 97 12.56 8.14 -11.93
CA ALA A 97 12.06 7.06 -12.79
C ALA A 97 12.56 5.69 -12.32
N GLU A 98 13.83 5.62 -11.91
CA GLU A 98 14.43 4.40 -11.38
C GLU A 98 13.78 3.96 -10.06
N LEU A 99 13.42 4.89 -9.17
CA LEU A 99 12.69 4.56 -7.93
C LEU A 99 11.30 3.97 -8.22
N VAL A 100 10.57 4.48 -9.22
CA VAL A 100 9.29 3.88 -9.63
C VAL A 100 9.50 2.46 -10.19
N ASP A 101 10.55 2.25 -11.00
CA ASP A 101 10.91 0.92 -11.50
C ASP A 101 11.32 -0.05 -10.38
N LEU A 102 12.02 0.45 -9.36
CA LEU A 102 12.39 -0.31 -8.15
C LEU A 102 11.14 -0.63 -7.32
N TYR A 103 10.21 0.30 -7.17
CA TYR A 103 8.93 0.09 -6.49
C TYR A 103 8.15 -1.05 -7.15
N VAL A 104 7.94 -0.96 -8.47
CA VAL A 104 7.23 -1.97 -9.26
C VAL A 104 7.88 -3.35 -9.14
N ARG A 105 9.20 -3.45 -9.29
CA ARG A 105 9.91 -4.73 -9.16
C ARG A 105 9.89 -5.26 -7.73
N GLY A 106 9.98 -4.37 -6.75
CA GLY A 106 9.91 -4.71 -5.32
C GLY A 106 8.56 -5.26 -4.88
N ALA A 107 7.50 -4.96 -5.63
CA ALA A 107 6.15 -5.41 -5.35
C ALA A 107 5.89 -6.86 -5.84
N ASP A 108 6.69 -7.37 -6.77
CA ASP A 108 6.53 -8.72 -7.36
C ASP A 108 6.33 -9.85 -6.32
N PRO A 109 7.08 -9.90 -5.20
CA PRO A 109 6.90 -10.93 -4.18
C PRO A 109 5.50 -10.93 -3.54
N VAL A 110 4.81 -9.79 -3.55
CA VAL A 110 3.43 -9.62 -3.06
C VAL A 110 2.43 -9.85 -4.19
N VAL A 111 2.62 -9.19 -5.33
CA VAL A 111 1.71 -9.21 -6.48
C VAL A 111 1.49 -10.63 -7.01
N ARG A 112 2.52 -11.48 -7.02
CA ARG A 112 2.40 -12.88 -7.45
C ARG A 112 1.38 -13.71 -6.66
N HIS A 113 0.99 -13.25 -5.47
CA HIS A 113 -0.01 -13.92 -4.63
C HIS A 113 -1.38 -13.26 -4.70
N ALA A 114 -1.52 -12.11 -5.35
CA ALA A 114 -2.74 -11.30 -5.30
C ALA A 114 -3.97 -12.06 -5.82
N GLU A 115 -3.84 -12.81 -6.91
CA GLU A 115 -4.94 -13.64 -7.43
C GLU A 115 -5.37 -14.72 -6.44
N ALA A 116 -4.42 -15.40 -5.80
CA ALA A 116 -4.71 -16.44 -4.83
C ALA A 116 -5.34 -15.88 -3.55
N VAL A 117 -4.85 -14.74 -3.07
CA VAL A 117 -5.43 -14.01 -1.93
C VAL A 117 -6.86 -13.55 -2.23
N ARG A 118 -7.08 -12.97 -3.42
CA ARG A 118 -8.40 -12.54 -3.87
C ARG A 118 -9.37 -13.72 -3.98
N ALA A 119 -8.95 -14.83 -4.57
CA ALA A 119 -9.79 -16.03 -4.68
C ALA A 119 -10.14 -16.61 -3.30
N ALA A 120 -9.21 -16.58 -2.35
CA ALA A 120 -9.48 -17.01 -0.97
C ALA A 120 -10.50 -16.11 -0.26
N TRP A 121 -10.46 -14.80 -0.53
CA TRP A 121 -11.45 -13.84 -0.03
C TRP A 121 -12.83 -14.03 -0.65
N GLU A 122 -12.90 -14.13 -1.98
CA GLU A 122 -14.17 -14.32 -2.69
C GLU A 122 -14.85 -15.66 -2.33
N GLY A 123 -14.07 -16.66 -1.90
CA GLY A 123 -14.56 -17.95 -1.47
C GLY A 123 -15.00 -18.03 0.00
N VAL A 124 -14.75 -17.01 0.83
CA VAL A 124 -15.14 -17.05 2.25
C VAL A 124 -16.58 -16.56 2.47
N THR A 125 -17.31 -17.21 3.37
CA THR A 125 -18.55 -16.68 3.94
C THR A 125 -18.27 -16.29 5.39
N LEU A 126 -18.18 -14.99 5.65
CA LEU A 126 -18.02 -14.46 6.99
C LEU A 126 -19.38 -14.35 7.69
N PRO A 127 -19.47 -14.64 9.01
CA PRO A 127 -20.70 -14.45 9.74
C PRO A 127 -21.06 -12.95 9.84
N GLU A 128 -22.34 -12.63 9.71
CA GLU A 128 -22.83 -11.29 10.02
C GLU A 128 -22.87 -11.06 11.55
N PRO A 129 -22.60 -9.84 12.04
CA PRO A 129 -22.76 -9.51 13.45
C PRO A 129 -24.22 -9.70 13.89
N ALA A 130 -24.44 -10.31 15.06
CA ALA A 130 -25.77 -10.48 15.62
C ALA A 130 -26.36 -9.12 16.07
N GLU A 131 -27.67 -8.91 15.85
CA GLU A 131 -28.37 -7.67 16.24
C GLU A 131 -28.25 -7.37 17.74
N ASP A 132 -28.26 -8.40 18.59
CA ASP A 132 -28.08 -8.27 20.04
C ASP A 132 -26.67 -7.78 20.39
N ASP A 133 -25.64 -8.23 19.67
CA ASP A 133 -24.26 -7.80 19.89
C ASP A 133 -24.06 -6.36 19.44
N ILE A 134 -24.64 -5.97 18.29
CA ILE A 134 -24.65 -4.57 17.81
C ILE A 134 -25.35 -3.69 18.85
N SER A 135 -26.56 -4.06 19.28
CA SER A 135 -27.35 -3.30 20.25
C SER A 135 -26.62 -3.13 21.58
N ARG A 136 -25.94 -4.19 22.04
CA ARG A 136 -25.10 -4.13 23.23
C ARG A 136 -23.95 -3.13 23.04
N GLN A 137 -23.24 -3.21 21.92
CA GLN A 137 -22.08 -2.36 21.67
C GLN A 137 -22.46 -0.89 21.46
N VAL A 138 -23.57 -0.60 20.79
CA VAL A 138 -24.14 0.76 20.66
C VAL A 138 -24.34 1.40 22.04
N ARG A 139 -24.93 0.65 23.00
CA ARG A 139 -25.13 1.15 24.37
C ARG A 139 -23.83 1.45 25.12
N TYR A 140 -22.74 0.75 24.80
CA TYR A 140 -21.44 0.95 25.44
C TYR A 140 -20.62 2.07 24.80
N SER A 141 -20.65 2.21 23.47
CA SER A 141 -19.83 3.18 22.76
C SER A 141 -20.55 4.48 22.40
N ASP A 142 -21.87 4.57 22.58
CA ASP A 142 -22.72 5.69 22.18
C ASP A 142 -22.54 6.08 20.69
N ALA A 143 -22.16 5.09 19.87
CA ALA A 143 -21.90 5.25 18.45
C ALA A 143 -23.12 4.81 17.62
N PRO A 144 -23.33 5.37 16.42
CA PRO A 144 -24.38 4.94 15.51
C PRO A 144 -24.33 3.43 15.22
N ALA A 145 -25.50 2.80 15.10
CA ALA A 145 -25.61 1.35 14.94
C ALA A 145 -24.94 0.84 13.65
N ASP A 146 -24.99 1.62 12.58
CA ASP A 146 -24.32 1.36 11.31
C ASP A 146 -22.79 1.43 11.43
N GLU A 147 -22.25 2.40 12.17
CA GLU A 147 -20.81 2.46 12.47
C GLU A 147 -20.34 1.26 13.30
N VAL A 148 -21.12 0.89 14.33
CA VAL A 148 -20.85 -0.30 15.15
C VAL A 148 -20.87 -1.56 14.30
N ALA A 149 -21.88 -1.73 13.45
CA ALA A 149 -21.99 -2.88 12.56
C ALA A 149 -20.85 -2.94 11.53
N ALA A 150 -20.42 -1.81 10.97
CA ALA A 150 -19.27 -1.73 10.07
C ALA A 150 -17.97 -2.15 10.77
N ARG A 151 -17.71 -1.62 11.97
CA ARG A 151 -16.54 -2.01 12.77
C ARG A 151 -16.55 -3.51 13.11
N MET A 152 -17.70 -4.05 13.52
CA MET A 152 -17.81 -5.49 13.83
C MET A 152 -17.56 -6.37 12.60
N ARG A 153 -18.06 -5.99 11.42
CA ARG A 153 -17.76 -6.70 10.15
C ARG A 153 -16.27 -6.66 9.83
N TYR A 154 -15.62 -5.50 10.02
CA TYR A 154 -14.17 -5.38 9.89
C TYR A 154 -13.43 -6.30 10.87
N GLU A 155 -13.80 -6.32 12.16
CA GLU A 155 -13.17 -7.18 13.17
C GLU A 155 -13.36 -8.69 12.90
N ILE A 156 -14.49 -9.08 12.31
CA ILE A 156 -14.71 -10.46 11.86
C ILE A 156 -13.77 -10.79 10.71
N ALA A 157 -13.65 -9.91 9.72
CA ALA A 157 -12.74 -10.09 8.59
C ALA A 157 -11.26 -10.11 9.01
N ALA A 158 -10.84 -9.18 9.87
CA ALA A 158 -9.47 -9.13 10.37
C ALA A 158 -9.08 -10.43 11.13
N ARG A 159 -9.98 -10.97 11.97
CA ARG A 159 -9.77 -12.26 12.64
C ARG A 159 -9.65 -13.43 11.67
N TRP A 160 -10.31 -13.37 10.51
CA TRP A 160 -10.16 -14.36 9.47
C TRP A 160 -8.75 -14.30 8.83
N GLU A 161 -8.18 -13.11 8.66
CA GLU A 161 -6.81 -12.91 8.15
C GLU A 161 -5.72 -13.38 9.13
N GLU A 162 -6.01 -13.35 10.44
CA GLU A 162 -5.09 -13.78 11.50
C GLU A 162 -4.98 -15.30 11.67
N GLN A 163 -5.78 -16.09 10.93
CA GLN A 163 -5.71 -17.55 11.00
C GLN A 163 -4.31 -18.05 10.57
N PRO A 164 -3.77 -19.13 11.19
CA PRO A 164 -2.36 -19.50 11.05
C PRO A 164 -1.88 -19.72 9.61
N ASP A 165 -2.75 -20.25 8.74
CA ASP A 165 -2.48 -20.49 7.32
C ASP A 165 -2.26 -19.19 6.53
N ARG A 166 -2.96 -18.11 6.90
CA ARG A 166 -2.84 -16.79 6.27
C ARG A 166 -1.76 -15.93 6.91
N ARG A 167 -1.61 -16.03 8.23
CA ARG A 167 -0.57 -15.30 8.97
C ARG A 167 0.83 -15.55 8.42
N SER A 168 1.18 -16.80 8.14
CA SER A 168 2.49 -17.13 7.57
C SER A 168 2.70 -16.55 6.16
N LEU A 169 1.61 -16.35 5.40
CA LEU A 169 1.68 -15.67 4.09
C LEU A 169 2.01 -14.18 4.27
N TRP A 170 1.38 -13.51 5.23
CA TRP A 170 1.65 -12.10 5.54
C TRP A 170 3.08 -11.89 6.04
N GLU A 171 3.55 -12.75 6.94
CA GLU A 171 4.94 -12.74 7.42
C GLU A 171 5.95 -12.96 6.27
N ALA A 172 5.59 -13.76 5.26
CA ALA A 172 6.42 -13.95 4.07
C ALA A 172 6.45 -12.72 3.14
N MET A 173 5.40 -11.89 3.15
CA MET A 173 5.28 -10.66 2.34
C MET A 173 5.87 -9.43 3.03
N GLU A 174 5.94 -9.41 4.36
CA GLU A 174 6.44 -8.28 5.17
C GLU A 174 7.77 -7.69 4.66
N PRO A 175 8.80 -8.48 4.29
CA PRO A 175 10.05 -7.92 3.79
C PRO A 175 9.92 -7.11 2.49
N ALA A 176 8.91 -7.41 1.67
CA ALA A 176 8.59 -6.66 0.46
C ALA A 176 7.86 -5.36 0.81
N TRP A 177 6.89 -5.40 1.73
CA TRP A 177 6.21 -4.19 2.23
C TRP A 177 7.19 -3.18 2.84
N ILE A 178 8.13 -3.64 3.67
CA ILE A 178 9.19 -2.79 4.23
C ILE A 178 10.05 -2.17 3.11
N TYR A 179 10.37 -2.95 2.08
CA TYR A 179 11.13 -2.44 0.94
C TYR A 179 10.37 -1.36 0.16
N LEU A 180 9.09 -1.60 -0.15
CA LEU A 180 8.20 -0.65 -0.81
C LEU A 180 8.06 0.64 0.00
N GLY A 181 7.91 0.52 1.32
CA GLY A 181 7.90 1.66 2.24
C GLY A 181 9.19 2.48 2.13
N GLY A 182 10.35 1.83 2.12
CA GLY A 182 11.64 2.51 1.93
C GLY A 182 11.75 3.25 0.60
N VAL A 183 11.29 2.65 -0.50
CA VAL A 183 11.25 3.30 -1.81
C VAL A 183 10.32 4.52 -1.79
N ARG A 184 9.09 4.37 -1.27
CA ARG A 184 8.12 5.47 -1.11
C ARG A 184 8.70 6.59 -0.24
N SER A 185 9.39 6.29 0.85
CA SER A 185 10.03 7.32 1.69
C SER A 185 11.09 8.11 0.94
N THR A 186 11.97 7.44 0.16
CA THR A 186 12.98 8.12 -0.66
C THR A 186 12.35 8.99 -1.74
N MET A 187 11.27 8.53 -2.40
CA MET A 187 10.53 9.34 -3.36
C MET A 187 9.86 10.55 -2.69
N MET A 188 9.25 10.36 -1.53
CA MET A 188 8.57 11.44 -0.80
C MET A 188 9.55 12.54 -0.41
N ALA A 189 10.72 12.17 0.12
CA ALA A 189 11.79 13.11 0.42
C ALA A 189 12.26 13.91 -0.81
N ALA A 190 12.36 13.24 -1.97
CA ALA A 190 12.72 13.92 -3.21
C ALA A 190 11.65 14.92 -3.67
N VAL A 191 10.37 14.62 -3.42
CA VAL A 191 9.24 15.50 -3.76
C VAL A 191 9.09 16.66 -2.78
N SER A 192 9.24 16.41 -1.48
CA SER A 192 9.06 17.42 -0.43
C SER A 192 10.28 18.31 -0.24
N GLY A 193 11.45 17.87 -0.68
CA GLY A 193 12.74 18.51 -0.37
C GLY A 193 13.21 18.25 1.06
N ASP A 194 12.52 17.37 1.81
CA ASP A 194 12.90 16.96 3.16
C ASP A 194 13.95 15.85 3.09
N VAL A 195 15.22 16.26 3.05
CA VAL A 195 16.37 15.36 2.83
C VAL A 195 17.03 14.87 4.12
N GLU A 196 16.46 15.21 5.29
CA GLU A 196 16.92 14.76 6.61
C GLU A 196 16.04 13.58 7.11
N TYR A 197 16.19 12.41 6.51
CA TYR A 197 15.45 11.18 6.88
C TYR A 197 16.34 9.94 6.94
#